data_AF-A0A7X8RIY4-F1
#
_entry.id   AF-A0A7X8RIY4-F1
#
_cell.length_a   1.000
_cell.length_b   1.000
_cell.length_c   1.000
_cell.angle_alpha   90.00
_cell.angle_beta   90.00
_cell.angle_gamma   90.00
#
_symmetry.space_group_name_H-M   'P 1'
#
loop_
_entity.id
_entity.type
_entity.pdbx_description
1 polymer ?
#
loop_
_entity_poly.entity_id
_entity_poly.type
_entity_poly.pdbx_seq_one_letter_code
_entity_poly.pdbx_strand_id
1 'polypeptide(L)' 'MADLRTDHGPNPYVLDIEEVTKENEAFRDTLWTGQYLQMTVMAIPAGGEIGAEVHDDHDQFLRLEAGKGRIMIG' A
#
# COMPACT_ATOMS: atom_id res chain seq x y z
N MET A 1 -16.40 6.69 -0.76
CA MET A 1 -16.04 5.28 -1.00
C MET A 1 -15.97 4.86 -2.47
N ALA A 2 -15.77 5.78 -3.43
CA ALA A 2 -15.50 5.44 -4.83
C ALA A 2 -14.06 5.77 -5.26
N ASP A 3 -13.32 6.49 -4.41
CA ASP A 3 -12.01 7.08 -4.72
C ASP A 3 -10.80 6.16 -4.41
N LEU A 4 -11.03 5.01 -3.76
CA LEU A 4 -9.95 4.10 -3.36
C LEU A 4 -9.54 3.08 -4.43
N ARG A 5 -10.27 3.02 -5.54
CA ARG A 5 -10.05 2.02 -6.60
C ARG A 5 -9.49 2.60 -7.88
N THR A 6 -9.20 3.89 -7.87
CA THR A 6 -8.69 4.61 -9.03
C THR A 6 -7.27 5.01 -8.75
N ASP A 7 -6.39 4.78 -9.72
CA ASP A 7 -5.05 5.32 -9.69
C ASP A 7 -5.09 6.78 -10.17
N HIS A 8 -4.71 7.71 -9.30
CA HIS A 8 -4.73 9.15 -9.58
C HIS A 8 -3.42 9.67 -10.19
N GLY A 9 -2.42 8.80 -10.35
CA GLY A 9 -1.14 9.15 -10.93
C GLY A 9 -1.21 9.49 -12.42
N PRO A 10 -0.25 10.30 -12.92
CA PRO A 10 0.83 10.98 -12.19
C PRO A 10 0.42 12.38 -11.69
N ASN A 11 -0.88 12.68 -11.62
CA ASN A 11 -1.36 14.03 -11.32
C ASN A 11 -1.19 14.37 -9.83
N PRO A 12 -1.12 15.67 -9.46
CA PRO A 12 -1.19 16.07 -8.06
C PRO A 12 -2.44 15.51 -7.40
N TYR A 13 -2.24 14.82 -6.27
CA TYR A 13 -3.30 14.15 -5.53
C TYR A 13 -3.17 14.44 -4.04
N VAL A 14 -4.29 14.75 -3.39
CA VAL A 14 -4.37 15.07 -1.96
C VAL A 14 -5.44 14.17 -1.36
N LEU A 15 -5.06 13.44 -0.31
CA LEU A 15 -5.95 12.54 0.41
C LEU A 15 -5.50 12.41 1.87
N ASP A 16 -6.39 11.92 2.73
CA ASP A 16 -6.03 11.43 4.06
C ASP A 16 -5.56 9.97 3.95
N ILE A 17 -4.24 9.76 3.97
CA ILE A 17 -3.65 8.42 3.79
C ILE A 17 -3.95 7.47 4.96
N GLU A 18 -4.21 7.99 6.16
CA GLU A 18 -4.49 7.16 7.33
C GLU A 18 -5.91 6.59 7.26
N GLU A 19 -6.89 7.44 6.96
CA GLU A 19 -8.30 7.05 6.83
C GLU A 19 -8.46 6.00 5.72
N VAL A 20 -7.96 6.29 4.53
CA VAL A 20 -8.06 5.40 3.37
C VAL A 20 -7.39 4.04 3.57
N THR A 21 -6.26 4.00 4.30
CA THR A 21 -5.56 2.74 4.58
C THR A 21 -6.34 1.88 5.56
N LYS A 22 -7.03 2.50 6.54
CA LYS A 22 -7.83 1.79 7.54
C LYS A 22 -9.18 1.30 7.00
N GLU A 23 -9.74 2.02 6.02
CA GLU A 23 -11.00 1.65 5.38
C GLU A 23 -10.83 0.63 4.23
N ASN A 24 -9.62 0.50 3.68
CA ASN A 24 -9.33 -0.46 2.65
C ASN A 24 -9.51 -1.90 3.15
N GLU A 25 -10.25 -2.72 2.40
CA GLU A 25 -10.44 -4.15 2.67
C GLU A 25 -9.71 -5.04 1.64
N ALA A 26 -9.18 -4.45 0.55
CA ALA A 26 -8.47 -5.19 -0.47
C ALA A 26 -7.06 -5.58 0.03
N PHE A 27 -6.60 -6.77 -0.35
CA PHE A 27 -5.23 -7.19 -0.04
C PHE A 27 -4.20 -6.17 -0.52
N ARG A 28 -4.41 -5.60 -1.72
CA ARG A 28 -3.60 -4.52 -2.28
C ARG A 28 -4.43 -3.72 -3.28
N ASP A 29 -4.46 -2.40 -3.13
CA ASP A 29 -5.00 -1.45 -4.11
C ASP A 29 -3.96 -0.36 -4.40
N THR A 30 -3.88 0.09 -5.66
CA THR A 30 -2.98 1.16 -6.08
C THR A 30 -3.75 2.47 -6.14
N LEU A 31 -3.29 3.47 -5.39
CA LEU A 31 -3.93 4.80 -5.34
C LEU A 31 -3.21 5.82 -6.23
N TRP A 32 -1.91 5.63 -6.47
CA TRP A 32 -1.13 6.57 -7.27
C TRP A 32 0.11 5.92 -7.89
N THR A 33 0.26 6.00 -9.20
CA THR A 33 1.45 5.58 -9.94
C THR A 33 2.06 6.73 -10.70
N GLY A 34 3.28 7.10 -10.34
CA GLY A 34 4.11 8.05 -11.06
C GLY A 34 5.30 7.39 -11.72
N GLN A 35 6.16 8.22 -12.31
CA GLN A 35 7.36 7.75 -12.99
C GLN A 35 8.39 7.09 -12.05
N TYR A 36 8.46 7.54 -10.79
CA TYR A 36 9.52 7.16 -9.84
C TYR A 36 9.00 6.57 -8.53
N LEU A 37 7.68 6.50 -8.36
CA LEU A 37 7.04 6.06 -7.13
C LEU A 37 5.67 5.47 -7.46
N GLN A 38 5.35 4.35 -6.83
CA GLN A 38 4.00 3.81 -6.77
C GLN A 38 3.55 3.76 -5.31
N MET A 39 2.32 4.18 -5.05
CA MET A 39 1.70 4.16 -3.74
C MET A 39 0.52 3.19 -3.75
N THR A 40 0.58 2.23 -2.83
CA THR A 40 -0.46 1.22 -2.62
C THR A 40 -0.92 1.19 -1.17
N VAL A 41 -2.18 0.82 -0.94
CA VAL A 41 -2.71 0.47 0.38
C VAL A 41 -3.00 -1.02 0.44
N MET A 42 -2.87 -1.63 1.62
CA MET A 42 -2.97 -3.08 1.79
C MET A 42 -3.71 -3.43 3.07
N ALA A 43 -4.61 -4.41 3.00
CA ALA A 43 -5.26 -5.02 4.14
C ALA A 43 -4.92 -6.51 4.21
N ILE A 44 -4.10 -6.89 5.20
CA ILE A 44 -3.63 -8.26 5.36
C ILE A 44 -4.44 -8.92 6.49
N PRO A 45 -5.19 -10.00 6.22
CA PRO A 45 -5.97 -10.68 7.25
C PRO A 45 -5.07 -11.33 8.29
N ALA A 46 -5.59 -11.55 9.50
CA ALA A 46 -4.85 -12.24 10.55
C ALA A 46 -4.41 -13.65 10.10
N GLY A 47 -3.13 -13.96 10.27
CA GLY A 47 -2.51 -15.19 9.78
C GLY A 47 -2.16 -15.19 8.29
N GLY A 48 -2.50 -14.13 7.55
CA GLY A 48 -2.02 -13.89 6.19
C GLY A 48 -0.60 -13.33 6.16
N GLU A 49 -0.02 -13.34 4.96
CA GLU A 49 1.31 -12.80 4.68
C GLU A 49 1.32 -12.04 3.35
N ILE A 50 2.29 -11.14 3.16
CA ILE A 50 2.51 -10.45 1.88
C ILE A 50 3.14 -11.40 0.86
N GLY A 51 3.96 -12.34 1.35
CA GLY A 51 4.88 -13.15 0.55
C GLY A 51 6.31 -12.60 0.63
N ALA A 52 7.29 -13.45 0.38
CA ALA A 52 8.69 -13.03 0.24
C ALA A 52 8.93 -12.52 -1.18
N GLU A 53 9.41 -11.29 -1.31
CA GLU A 53 9.79 -10.67 -2.58
C GLU A 53 11.23 -10.14 -2.48
N VAL A 54 11.92 -10.14 -3.62
CA VAL A 54 13.24 -9.52 -3.81
C VAL A 54 13.09 -8.52 -4.95
N HIS A 55 13.52 -7.28 -4.72
CA HIS A 55 13.52 -6.21 -5.71
C HIS A 55 14.95 -5.76 -5.97
N ASP A 56 15.43 -5.94 -7.20
CA ASP A 56 16.81 -5.56 -7.60
C ASP A 56 16.90 -4.10 -8.08
N ASP A 57 15.76 -3.50 -8.42
CA ASP A 57 15.65 -2.26 -9.18
C ASP A 57 14.96 -1.11 -8.43
N HIS A 58 14.35 -1.38 -7.27
CA HIS A 58 13.67 -0.37 -6.47
C HIS A 58 13.64 -0.70 -4.97
N ASP A 59 13.56 0.36 -4.17
CA ASP A 59 13.34 0.27 -2.73
C ASP A 59 11.83 0.21 -2.41
N GLN A 60 11.49 -0.40 -1.29
CA GLN A 60 10.12 -0.44 -0.77
C GLN A 60 10.05 0.15 0.64
N PHE A 61 9.08 1.03 0.86
CA PHE A 61 8.75 1.59 2.17
C PHE A 61 7.34 1.14 2.61
N LEU A 62 7.24 0.63 3.83
CA LEU A 62 5.98 0.17 4.44
C LEU A 62 5.71 0.95 5.73
N ARG A 63 4.54 1.58 5.80
CA ARG A 63 4.01 2.25 7.01
C ARG A 63 2.81 1.47 7.54
N LEU A 64 2.81 1.14 8.82
CA LEU A 64 1.72 0.40 9.47
C LEU A 64 0.77 1.39 10.17
N GLU A 65 -0.47 1.50 9.69
CA GLU A 65 -1.49 2.36 10.32
C GLU A 65 -2.31 1.63 11.40
N ALA A 66 -2.46 0.30 11.28
CA ALA A 66 -3.21 -0.52 12.24
C ALA A 66 -2.70 -1.96 12.28
N GLY A 67 -2.94 -2.63 13.42
CA GLY A 67 -2.57 -4.03 13.62
C GLY A 67 -1.12 -4.24 14.06
N LYS A 68 -0.66 -5.49 13.97
CA LYS A 68 0.71 -5.91 14.32
C LYS A 68 1.14 -7.01 13.36
N GLY A 69 2.38 -6.97 12.92
CA GLY A 69 2.97 -7.96 12.02
C GLY A 69 4.39 -8.32 12.44
N ARG A 70 4.90 -9.42 11.87
CA ARG A 70 6.31 -9.81 11.97
C ARG A 70 6.97 -9.54 10.63
N ILE A 71 8.05 -8.77 10.66
CA ILE A 71 8.86 -8.49 9.48
C ILE A 71 10.06 -9.45 9.48
N MET A 72 10.34 -10.06 8.34
CA MET A 72 11.52 -10.89 8.10
C MET A 72 12.27 -10.29 6.91
N ILE A 73 13.53 -9.93 7.10
CA ILE A 73 14.43 -9.39 6.08
C ILE A 73 15.65 -10.32 6.06
N GLY A 74 16.10 -10.73 4.88
CA GLY A 74 17.22 -11.66 4.71
C GLY A 74 17.74 -11.69 3.28
#